data_AF-A0AAD8R6D3-F1
#
_entry.id   AF-A0AAD8R6D3-F1
#
_cell.length_a   1.000
_cell.length_b   1.000
_cell.length_c   1.000
_cell.angle_alpha   90.00
_cell.angle_beta   90.00
_cell.angle_gamma   90.00
#
_symmetry.space_group_name_H-M   'P 1'
#
loop_
_entity.id
_entity.type
_entity.pdbx_description
1 polymer ?
#
loop_
_entity_poly.entity_id
_entity_poly.type
_entity_poly.pdbx_seq_one_letter_code
_entity_poly.pdbx_strand_id
1 'polypeptide(L)'
;MNAAAFKAMIHFIYTDTVPEFDQEQPDMEAVAVFAHHLLGAAHRYEVDGLKLICKRKLQSGAIYVGMAATTLALAEKHNYRRLKAMCIDFIVSTRENLHAVLATEGYKHLEASYPSVLTQLLKSVRVTARVSREIQT
;
A
#
# COMPACT_ATOMS: atom_id res chain seq x y z
N MET A 1 13.23 8.31 -6.17
CA MET A 1 13.18 7.04 -6.92
C MET A 1 14.48 6.31 -6.65
N ASN A 2 14.45 5.06 -6.19
CA ASN A 2 15.66 4.29 -5.89
C ASN A 2 16.26 3.70 -7.18
N ALA A 3 17.58 3.45 -7.19
CA ALA A 3 18.27 2.94 -8.38
C ALA A 3 17.77 1.53 -8.78
N ALA A 4 17.43 0.70 -7.79
CA ALA A 4 16.94 -0.65 -8.02
C ALA A 4 15.59 -0.67 -8.75
N ALA A 5 14.59 0.14 -8.36
CA ALA A 5 13.31 0.16 -9.06
C ALA A 5 13.44 0.75 -10.47
N PHE A 6 14.34 1.72 -10.67
CA PHE A 6 14.61 2.22 -12.02
C PHE A 6 15.19 1.13 -12.92
N LYS A 7 16.18 0.38 -12.43
CA LYS A 7 16.77 -0.75 -13.16
C LYS A 7 15.70 -1.81 -13.50
N ALA A 8 14.86 -2.19 -12.54
CA ALA A 8 13.79 -3.15 -12.76
C ALA A 8 12.74 -2.64 -13.76
N MET A 9 12.42 -1.35 -13.75
CA MET A 9 11.52 -0.76 -14.75
C MET A 9 12.09 -0.86 -16.17
N ILE A 10 13.37 -0.53 -16.36
CA ILE A 10 14.02 -0.69 -17.66
C ILE A 10 14.03 -2.17 -18.07
N HIS A 11 14.40 -3.06 -17.14
CA HIS A 11 14.38 -4.51 -17.40
C HIS A 11 13.00 -4.98 -17.88
N PHE A 12 11.93 -4.55 -17.20
CA PHE A 12 10.56 -4.86 -17.57
C PHE A 12 10.19 -4.35 -18.96
N ILE A 13 10.58 -3.12 -19.33
CA ILE A 13 10.31 -2.57 -20.67
C ILE A 13 10.89 -3.46 -21.78
N TYR A 14 12.05 -4.09 -21.54
CA TYR A 14 12.72 -4.93 -22.53
C TYR A 14 12.34 -6.42 -22.49
N THR A 15 11.86 -6.91 -21.35
CA THR A 15 11.70 -8.37 -21.11
C THR A 15 10.32 -8.77 -20.60
N ASP A 16 9.47 -7.80 -20.26
CA ASP A 16 8.16 -8.00 -19.61
C ASP A 16 8.23 -8.79 -18.29
N THR A 17 9.40 -8.80 -17.62
CA THR A 17 9.63 -9.54 -16.37
C THR A 17 10.24 -8.69 -15.26
N VAL A 18 9.93 -9.04 -14.00
CA VAL A 18 10.48 -8.43 -12.78
C VAL A 18 11.06 -9.53 -11.88
N PRO A 19 12.34 -9.91 -12.07
CA PRO A 19 12.95 -11.05 -11.37
C PRO A 19 12.93 -10.92 -9.84
N GLU A 20 12.92 -9.70 -9.32
CA GLU A 20 12.84 -9.40 -7.88
C GLU A 20 11.54 -9.90 -7.24
N PHE A 21 10.52 -10.20 -8.03
CA PHE A 21 9.25 -10.73 -7.55
C PHE A 21 9.16 -12.25 -7.51
N ASP A 22 10.10 -12.97 -8.10
CA ASP A 22 10.07 -14.43 -8.29
C ASP A 22 11.22 -15.13 -7.54
N GLN A 23 11.68 -14.52 -6.44
CA GLN A 23 12.70 -15.10 -5.56
C GLN A 23 12.15 -16.32 -4.81
N GLU A 24 12.97 -17.36 -4.64
CA GLU A 24 12.58 -18.61 -3.96
C GLU A 24 12.35 -18.43 -2.44
N GLN A 25 13.09 -17.50 -1.81
CA GLN A 25 12.95 -17.14 -0.40
C GLN A 25 12.86 -15.61 -0.28
N PRO A 26 11.70 -15.02 -0.61
CA PRO A 26 11.55 -13.57 -0.59
C PRO A 26 11.38 -13.06 0.85
N ASP A 27 12.14 -12.03 1.20
CA ASP A 27 11.77 -11.15 2.30
C ASP A 27 10.52 -10.36 1.87
N MET A 28 9.36 -10.77 2.37
CA MET A 28 8.07 -10.19 2.02
C MET A 28 8.00 -8.68 2.29
N GLU A 29 8.72 -8.19 3.31
CA GLU A 29 8.76 -6.76 3.63
C GLU A 29 9.58 -5.99 2.59
N ALA A 30 10.78 -6.48 2.30
CA ALA A 30 11.64 -5.91 1.27
C ALA A 30 10.95 -5.92 -0.11
N VAL A 31 10.26 -7.00 -0.45
CA VAL A 31 9.51 -7.13 -1.71
C VAL A 31 8.34 -6.15 -1.76
N ALA A 32 7.59 -5.97 -0.66
CA ALA A 32 6.49 -5.00 -0.63
C ALA A 32 6.99 -3.55 -0.76
N VAL A 33 8.06 -3.20 -0.05
CA VAL A 33 8.71 -1.88 -0.16
C VAL A 33 9.22 -1.65 -1.59
N PHE A 34 9.86 -2.66 -2.19
CA PHE A 34 10.32 -2.61 -3.57
C PHE A 34 9.17 -2.42 -4.55
N ALA A 35 8.09 -3.19 -4.42
CA ALA A 35 6.88 -3.08 -5.23
C ALA A 35 6.24 -1.69 -5.12
N HIS A 36 6.23 -1.10 -3.92
CA HIS A 36 5.73 0.26 -3.69
C HIS A 36 6.57 1.31 -4.43
N HIS A 37 7.90 1.23 -4.34
CA HIS A 37 8.79 2.14 -5.07
C HIS A 37 8.70 1.97 -6.59
N LEU A 38 8.61 0.73 -7.06
CA LEU A 38 8.47 0.38 -8.47
C LEU A 38 7.13 0.85 -9.03
N LEU A 39 6.04 0.75 -8.27
CA LEU A 39 4.74 1.29 -8.65
C LEU A 39 4.79 2.81 -8.81
N GLY A 40 5.48 3.53 -7.92
CA GLY A 40 5.70 4.97 -8.06
C GLY A 40 6.45 5.35 -9.33
N ALA A 41 7.46 4.56 -9.72
CA ALA A 41 8.17 4.73 -10.99
C ALA A 41 7.25 4.42 -12.19
N ALA A 42 6.54 3.28 -12.15
CA ALA A 42 5.62 2.88 -13.20
C ALA A 42 4.52 3.93 -13.44
N HIS A 43 4.04 4.59 -12.38
CA HIS A 43 3.14 5.74 -12.49
C HIS A 43 3.76 6.95 -13.17
N ARG A 44 5.00 7.29 -12.83
CA ARG A 44 5.72 8.43 -13.39
C ARG A 44 6.06 8.26 -14.88
N TYR A 45 6.39 7.04 -15.29
CA TYR A 45 6.79 6.71 -16.66
C TYR A 45 5.68 6.01 -17.47
N GLU A 46 4.47 5.97 -16.92
CA GLU A 46 3.27 5.46 -17.57
C GLU A 46 3.34 4.01 -18.11
N VAL A 47 4.14 3.15 -17.46
CA VAL A 47 4.29 1.74 -17.86
C VAL A 47 3.15 0.89 -17.29
N ASP A 48 2.04 0.75 -18.02
CA ASP A 48 0.80 0.13 -17.52
C ASP A 48 0.93 -1.34 -17.09
N GLY A 49 1.68 -2.15 -17.85
CA GLY A 49 1.94 -3.55 -17.49
C GLY A 49 2.60 -3.67 -16.12
N LEU A 50 3.58 -2.81 -15.86
CA LEU A 50 4.31 -2.77 -14.59
C LEU A 50 3.42 -2.29 -13.44
N LYS A 51 2.57 -1.27 -13.66
CA LYS A 51 1.58 -0.82 -12.66
C LYS A 51 0.70 -1.99 -12.20
N LEU A 52 0.25 -2.83 -13.13
CA LEU A 52 -0.61 -3.97 -12.82
C LEU A 52 0.12 -5.02 -11.98
N ILE A 53 1.35 -5.38 -12.33
CA ILE A 53 2.14 -6.39 -11.62
C ILE A 53 2.49 -5.92 -10.22
N CYS A 54 3.00 -4.69 -10.06
CA CYS A 54 3.31 -4.14 -8.75
C CYS A 54 2.07 -4.07 -7.85
N LYS A 55 0.92 -3.67 -8.42
CA LYS A 55 -0.35 -3.68 -7.69
C LYS A 55 -0.71 -5.09 -7.23
N ARG A 56 -0.65 -6.09 -8.10
CA ARG A 56 -0.96 -7.48 -7.73
C ARG A 56 -0.04 -7.97 -6.60
N LYS A 57 1.25 -7.66 -6.67
CA LYS A 57 2.22 -8.02 -5.63
C LYS A 57 1.94 -7.33 -4.30
N LEU A 58 1.59 -6.03 -4.31
CA LEU A 58 1.14 -5.32 -3.10
C LEU A 58 -0.19 -5.86 -2.55
N GLN A 59 -1.04 -6.44 -3.41
CA GLN A 59 -2.30 -7.03 -2.99
C GLN A 59 -2.18 -8.46 -2.47
N SER A 60 -1.16 -9.21 -2.92
CA SER A 60 -0.87 -10.56 -2.44
C SER A 60 0.06 -10.58 -1.23
N GLY A 61 0.83 -9.50 -1.02
CA GLY A 61 1.74 -9.34 0.11
C GLY A 61 1.08 -8.78 1.36
N ALA A 62 1.83 -8.77 2.46
CA ALA A 62 1.43 -8.07 3.68
C ALA A 62 1.61 -6.55 3.51
N ILE A 63 0.68 -5.79 4.07
CA ILE A 63 0.82 -4.34 4.23
C ILE A 63 1.50 -4.11 5.58
N TYR A 64 2.55 -3.29 5.58
CA TYR A 64 3.31 -2.96 6.79
C TYR A 64 2.93 -1.57 7.31
N VAL A 65 3.05 -1.36 8.63
CA VAL A 65 2.72 -0.10 9.29
C VAL A 65 3.39 1.10 8.61
N GLY A 66 4.69 1.01 8.33
CA GLY A 66 5.46 2.08 7.70
C GLY A 66 5.01 2.43 6.27
N MET A 67 4.41 1.49 5.55
CA MET A 67 3.94 1.69 4.17
C MET A 67 2.43 1.85 4.05
N ALA A 68 1.66 1.58 5.10
CA ALA A 68 0.20 1.57 5.04
C ALA A 68 -0.36 2.94 4.62
N ALA A 69 0.15 4.02 5.23
CA ALA A 69 -0.31 5.38 4.92
C ALA A 69 0.11 5.83 3.50
N THR A 70 1.34 5.56 3.10
CA THR A 70 1.84 5.93 1.76
C THR A 70 1.15 5.12 0.66
N THR A 71 0.91 3.83 0.88
CA THR A 71 0.18 2.95 -0.05
C THR A 71 -1.29 3.34 -0.14
N LEU A 72 -1.90 3.75 0.97
CA LEU A 72 -3.26 4.28 0.99
C LEU A 72 -3.36 5.60 0.19
N ALA A 73 -2.41 6.52 0.36
CA ALA A 73 -2.36 7.76 -0.43
C ALA A 73 -2.24 7.48 -1.93
N LEU A 74 -1.38 6.52 -2.31
CA LEU A 74 -1.20 6.11 -3.69
C LEU A 74 -2.48 5.46 -4.25
N ALA A 75 -3.13 4.61 -3.47
CA ALA A 75 -4.38 3.97 -3.85
C ALA A 75 -5.52 4.98 -4.03
N GLU A 76 -5.56 6.05 -3.23
CA GLU A 76 -6.52 7.15 -3.42
C GLU A 76 -6.24 7.91 -4.72
N LYS A 77 -4.98 8.35 -4.90
CA LYS A 77 -4.56 9.12 -6.07
C LYS A 77 -4.91 8.44 -7.40
N HIS A 78 -4.72 7.12 -7.47
CA HIS A 78 -4.90 6.34 -8.69
C HIS A 78 -6.20 5.50 -8.70
N ASN A 79 -7.12 5.75 -7.76
CA ASN A 79 -8.42 5.07 -7.67
C ASN A 79 -8.33 3.53 -7.57
N TYR A 80 -7.32 3.01 -6.87
CA TYR A 80 -7.15 1.57 -6.65
C TYR A 80 -8.03 1.05 -5.51
N ARG A 81 -9.34 0.94 -5.78
CA ARG A 81 -10.38 0.58 -4.79
C ARG A 81 -10.04 -0.61 -3.90
N ARG A 82 -9.59 -1.73 -4.48
CA ARG A 82 -9.26 -2.95 -3.71
C ARG A 82 -8.02 -2.77 -2.82
N LEU A 83 -6.99 -2.09 -3.31
CA LEU A 83 -5.80 -1.81 -2.51
C LEU A 83 -6.12 -0.85 -1.36
N LYS A 84 -6.93 0.18 -1.65
CA LYS A 84 -7.45 1.13 -0.67
C LYS A 84 -8.21 0.42 0.46
N ALA A 85 -9.15 -0.48 0.13
CA ALA A 85 -9.91 -1.23 1.12
C ALA A 85 -9.00 -2.04 2.04
N MET A 86 -8.05 -2.80 1.49
CA MET A 86 -7.12 -3.59 2.31
C MET A 86 -6.22 -2.74 3.20
N CYS A 87 -5.76 -1.57 2.74
CA CYS A 87 -5.01 -0.65 3.60
C CYS A 87 -5.87 -0.11 4.75
N ILE A 88 -7.13 0.27 4.48
CA ILE A 88 -8.05 0.73 5.51
C ILE A 88 -8.33 -0.38 6.52
N ASP A 89 -8.62 -1.59 6.04
CA ASP A 89 -8.87 -2.75 6.89
C ASP A 89 -7.65 -3.02 7.78
N PHE A 90 -6.44 -3.04 7.22
CA PHE A 90 -5.20 -3.24 7.99
C PHE A 90 -4.99 -2.18 9.09
N ILE A 91 -5.23 -0.91 8.78
CA ILE A 91 -5.07 0.21 9.72
C ILE A 91 -6.10 0.10 10.86
N VAL A 92 -7.31 -0.34 10.55
CA VAL A 92 -8.44 -0.38 11.49
C VAL A 92 -8.52 -1.72 12.26
N SER A 93 -7.85 -2.77 11.79
CA SER A 93 -7.86 -4.11 12.39
C SER A 93 -7.45 -4.13 13.87
N THR A 94 -6.44 -3.35 14.26
CA THR A 94 -5.97 -3.27 15.65
C THR A 94 -5.71 -1.83 16.06
N ARG A 95 -5.85 -1.56 17.36
CA ARG A 95 -5.61 -0.22 17.92
C ARG A 95 -4.14 0.15 17.84
N GLU A 96 -3.27 -0.85 17.96
CA GLU A 96 -1.82 -0.74 17.85
C GLU A 96 -1.42 -0.32 16.44
N ASN A 97 -1.98 -0.96 15.40
CA ASN A 97 -1.73 -0.58 14.01
C ASN A 97 -2.21 0.83 13.73
N LEU A 98 -3.42 1.19 14.19
CA LEU A 98 -3.94 2.55 14.04
C LEU A 98 -2.97 3.57 14.66
N HIS A 99 -2.59 3.36 15.92
CA HIS A 99 -1.69 4.29 16.63
C HIS A 99 -0.30 4.35 15.97
N ALA A 100 0.25 3.22 15.56
CA ALA A 100 1.54 3.16 14.92
C ALA A 100 1.54 3.85 13.55
N VAL A 101 0.48 3.69 12.75
CA VAL A 101 0.32 4.39 11.46
C VAL A 101 0.14 5.89 11.66
N LEU A 102 -0.65 6.32 12.64
CA LEU A 102 -0.82 7.74 12.99
C LEU A 102 0.51 8.43 13.36
N ALA A 103 1.45 7.69 13.95
CA ALA A 103 2.77 8.20 14.31
C ALA A 103 3.74 8.31 13.11
N THR A 104 3.42 7.71 11.95
CA THR A 104 4.30 7.76 10.77
C THR A 104 4.25 9.11 10.05
N GLU A 105 5.36 9.52 9.46
CA GLU A 105 5.36 10.68 8.54
C GLU A 105 4.44 10.47 7.33
N GLY A 106 4.29 9.21 6.89
CA GLY A 106 3.38 8.85 5.80
C GLY A 106 1.93 9.27 6.09
N TYR A 107 1.49 9.20 7.35
CA TYR A 107 0.15 9.65 7.74
C TYR A 107 0.01 11.17 7.71
N LYS A 108 1.02 11.93 8.17
CA LYS A 108 1.01 13.40 8.08
C LYS A 108 0.87 13.86 6.63
N HIS A 109 1.57 13.19 5.70
CA HIS A 109 1.45 13.47 4.28
C HIS A 109 0.05 13.11 3.72
N LEU A 110 -0.51 11.99 4.17
CA LEU A 110 -1.86 11.55 3.80
C LEU A 110 -2.92 12.57 4.26
N GLU A 111 -2.81 13.08 5.48
CA GLU A 111 -3.72 14.09 6.04
C GLU A 111 -3.69 15.39 5.23
N ALA A 112 -2.50 15.87 4.88
CA ALA A 112 -2.35 17.08 4.08
C ALA A 112 -2.85 16.92 2.63
N SER A 113 -2.68 15.73 2.04
CA SER A 113 -2.96 15.52 0.61
C SER A 113 -4.38 15.01 0.32
N TYR A 114 -4.96 14.20 1.22
CA TYR A 114 -6.23 13.51 1.00
C TYR A 114 -7.11 13.49 2.26
N PRO A 115 -7.65 14.64 2.71
CA PRO A 115 -8.46 14.72 3.93
C PRO A 115 -9.76 13.88 3.84
N SER A 116 -10.27 13.62 2.63
CA SER A 116 -11.42 12.73 2.41
C SER A 116 -11.16 11.30 2.92
N VAL A 117 -9.92 10.80 2.84
CA VAL A 117 -9.56 9.45 3.28
C VAL A 117 -9.68 9.32 4.80
N LEU A 118 -9.42 10.40 5.54
CA LEU A 118 -9.57 10.44 7.00
C LEU A 118 -11.02 10.23 7.41
N THR A 119 -11.96 10.85 6.70
CA THR A 119 -13.39 10.64 6.97
C THR A 119 -13.82 9.19 6.71
N GLN A 120 -13.20 8.51 5.75
CA GLN A 120 -13.46 7.10 5.50
C GLN A 120 -12.85 6.20 6.58
N LEU A 121 -11.61 6.45 6.99
CA LEU A 121 -10.98 5.78 8.13
C LEU A 121 -11.84 5.92 9.39
N LEU A 122 -12.30 7.13 9.70
CA LEU A 122 -13.17 7.38 10.86
C LEU A 122 -14.51 6.63 10.77
N LYS A 123 -15.11 6.52 9.58
CA LYS A 123 -16.32 5.73 9.36
C LYS A 123 -16.04 4.23 9.59
N SER A 124 -14.93 3.70 9.07
CA SER A 124 -14.56 2.29 9.22
C SER A 124 -14.23 1.92 10.68
N VAL A 125 -13.51 2.78 11.42
CA VAL A 125 -13.22 2.59 12.86
C VAL A 125 -14.50 2.49 13.70
N ARG A 126 -15.53 3.29 13.37
CA ARG A 126 -16.82 3.21 14.07
C ARG A 126 -17.55 1.90 13.83
N VAL A 127 -17.39 1.31 12.65
CA VAL A 127 -18.00 0.02 12.30
C VAL A 127 -17.32 -1.11 13.06
N THR A 128 -15.99 -1.17 13.08
CA THR A 128 -15.27 -2.20 13.84
C THR A 128 -15.50 -2.09 15.35
N ALA A 129 -15.57 -0.87 15.90
CA ALA A 129 -15.88 -0.66 17.33
C ALA A 129 -17.32 -1.04 17.74
N ARG A 130 -18.25 -1.15 16.78
CA ARG A 130 -19.59 -1.72 17.01
C ARG A 130 -19.56 -3.24 16.94
N VAL A 131 -18.89 -3.81 15.94
CA VAL A 131 -18.76 -5.27 15.77
C VAL A 131 -18.06 -5.91 16.98
N SER A 132 -17.00 -5.30 17.53
CA SER A 132 -16.36 -5.80 18.75
C SER A 132 -17.25 -5.76 19.99
N ARG A 133 -18.27 -4.89 20.02
CA ARG A 133 -19.24 -4.82 21.14
C ARG A 133 -20.35 -5.85 21.03
N GLU A 134 -20.74 -6.26 19.83
CA GLU A 134 -21.79 -7.26 19.61
C GLU A 134 -21.30 -8.71 19.80
N ILE A 135 -19.98 -8.98 19.70
CA ILE A 135 -19.41 -10.32 19.92
C ILE A 135 -19.25 -10.65 21.42
N GLN A 136 -19.45 -9.69 22.31
CA GLN A 136 -19.29 -9.83 23.77
C GLN A 136 -20.60 -9.85 24.57
N THR A 137 -21.75 -9.95 23.90
CA THR A 137 -23.09 -10.20 24.47
C THR A 137 -23.64 -11.52 23.97
#